data_AF-K1U0X1-F1
#
_entry.id   AF-K1U0X1-F1
#
_cell.length_a   1.000
_cell.length_b   1.000
_cell.length_c   1.000
_cell.angle_alpha   90.00
_cell.angle_beta   90.00
_cell.angle_gamma   90.00
#
_symmetry.space_group_name_H-M   'P 1'
#
loop_
_entity.id
_entity.type
_entity.pdbx_description
1 polymer ?
#
loop_
_entity_poly.entity_id
_entity_poly.type
_entity_poly.pdbx_seq_one_letter_code
_entity_poly.pdbx_strand_id
1 'polypeptide(L)'
;MRKYASLFHWFDKKELRTMLKIAVPSILQQSTVSIGMMIVQAVVNPFGTQALAGYAATMRVENVFSLIFVSIGNAVSPFVSQNLGAGKINRIKKGYRAALLLDVCFAVLAFVIIETMHTQISSLFLGKDGTAISVSSVR
;
A
#
# COMPACT_ATOMS: atom_id res chain seq x y z
N MET A 1 12.09 -37.91 12.40
CA MET A 1 13.03 -37.09 11.59
C MET A 1 12.92 -37.56 10.14
N ARG A 2 12.22 -36.81 9.27
CA ARG A 2 12.11 -37.15 7.84
C ARG A 2 13.47 -36.89 7.18
N LYS A 3 14.14 -37.96 6.72
CA LYS A 3 15.35 -37.85 5.89
C LYS A 3 14.94 -37.22 4.54
N TYR A 4 15.24 -35.93 4.36
CA TYR A 4 15.20 -35.29 3.05
C TYR A 4 16.41 -35.77 2.25
N ALA A 5 16.30 -36.98 1.68
CA ALA A 5 17.22 -37.43 0.63
C ALA A 5 16.72 -36.85 -0.70
N SER A 6 16.85 -35.54 -0.88
CA SER A 6 16.64 -34.93 -2.20
C SER A 6 18.00 -34.73 -2.84
N LEU A 7 18.24 -35.41 -3.97
CA LEU A 7 19.29 -35.00 -4.89
C LEU A 7 19.09 -33.50 -5.17
N PHE A 8 20.16 -32.72 -5.08
CA PHE A 8 20.13 -31.29 -5.32
C PHE A 8 19.86 -31.04 -6.81
N HIS A 9 18.58 -30.87 -7.17
CA HIS A 9 18.19 -30.50 -8.53
C HIS A 9 18.36 -28.99 -8.67
N TRP A 10 19.24 -28.55 -9.58
CA TRP A 10 19.52 -27.13 -9.84
C TRP A 10 18.29 -26.33 -10.30
N PHE A 11 17.29 -27.00 -10.89
CA PHE A 11 16.10 -26.34 -11.41
C PHE A 11 14.87 -27.25 -11.34
N ASP A 12 13.79 -26.75 -10.74
CA ASP A 12 12.51 -27.43 -10.67
C ASP A 12 11.42 -26.63 -11.43
N LYS A 13 11.02 -27.16 -12.59
CA LYS A 13 9.95 -26.59 -13.42
C LYS A 13 8.60 -26.54 -12.71
N LYS A 14 8.35 -27.46 -11.77
CA LYS A 14 7.08 -27.56 -11.02
C LYS A 14 6.96 -26.43 -10.00
N GLU A 15 8.05 -26.14 -9.28
CA GLU A 15 8.12 -25.01 -8.35
C GLU A 15 7.98 -23.69 -9.11
N LEU A 16 8.70 -23.53 -10.23
CA LEU A 16 8.57 -22.34 -11.08
C LEU A 16 7.11 -22.13 -11.55
N ARG A 17 6.43 -23.19 -12.01
CA ARG A 17 5.02 -23.08 -12.44
C ARG A 17 4.10 -22.66 -11.30
N THR A 18 4.39 -23.07 -10.06
CA THR A 18 3.61 -22.70 -8.87
C THR A 18 3.85 -21.25 -8.50
N MET A 19 5.09 -20.78 -8.54
CA MET A 19 5.44 -19.37 -8.34
C MET A 19 4.77 -18.48 -9.39
N LEU A 20 4.83 -18.87 -10.68
CA LEU A 20 4.22 -18.11 -11.77
C LEU A 20 2.70 -17.97 -11.62
N LYS A 21 2.01 -18.99 -11.11
CA LYS A 21 0.56 -18.93 -10.83
C LYS A 21 0.19 -17.85 -9.80
N ILE A 22 1.10 -17.46 -8.93
CA ILE A 22 0.90 -16.41 -7.90
C ILE A 22 1.45 -15.07 -8.40
N ALA A 23 2.63 -15.09 -9.02
CA ALA A 23 3.32 -13.89 -9.49
C ALA A 23 2.58 -13.21 -10.64
N VAL A 24 2.09 -13.97 -11.63
CA VAL A 24 1.44 -13.38 -12.82
C VAL A 24 0.20 -12.55 -12.45
N PRO A 25 -0.78 -13.07 -11.67
CA PRO A 25 -1.90 -12.25 -11.21
C PRO A 25 -1.48 -11.03 -10.40
N SER A 26 -0.47 -11.18 -9.54
CA SER A 26 0.04 -10.08 -8.70
C SER A 26 0.69 -8.97 -9.53
N ILE A 27 1.46 -9.34 -10.57
CA ILE A 27 2.08 -8.40 -11.50
C ILE A 27 1.00 -7.66 -12.29
N LEU A 28 -0.04 -8.36 -12.76
CA LEU A 28 -1.16 -7.73 -13.48
C LEU A 28 -1.90 -6.74 -12.58
N GLN A 29 -2.20 -7.11 -11.33
CA GLN A 29 -2.80 -6.21 -10.35
C GLN A 29 -1.96 -4.93 -10.17
N GLN A 30 -0.64 -5.06 -9.93
CA GLN A 30 0.25 -3.90 -9.74
C GLN A 30 0.40 -3.05 -11.02
N SER A 31 0.31 -3.68 -12.19
CA SER A 31 0.33 -2.98 -13.47
C SER A 31 -0.93 -2.14 -13.63
N THR A 32 -2.10 -2.68 -13.28
CA THR A 32 -3.38 -1.93 -13.29
C THR A 32 -3.32 -0.71 -12.37
N VAL A 33 -2.79 -0.86 -11.15
CA VAL A 33 -2.63 0.28 -10.22
C VAL A 33 -1.71 1.35 -10.82
N SER A 34 -0.56 0.95 -11.36
CA SER A 34 0.40 1.87 -11.99
C SER A 34 -0.21 2.63 -13.17
N ILE A 35 -0.95 1.92 -14.03
CA ILE A 35 -1.65 2.53 -15.17
C ILE A 35 -2.72 3.50 -14.69
N GLY A 36 -3.48 3.14 -13.65
CA GLY A 36 -4.48 4.03 -13.03
C GLY A 36 -3.85 5.34 -12.55
N MET A 37 -2.72 5.26 -11.84
CA MET A 37 -2.02 6.46 -11.39
C MET A 37 -1.44 7.29 -12.54
N MET A 38 -0.96 6.65 -13.61
CA MET A 38 -0.51 7.36 -14.81
C MET A 38 -1.67 8.14 -15.46
N ILE A 39 -2.86 7.57 -15.51
CA ILE A 39 -4.07 8.24 -16.04
C ILE A 39 -4.43 9.44 -15.17
N VAL A 40 -4.45 9.28 -13.84
CA VAL A 40 -4.71 10.40 -12.90
C VAL A 40 -3.68 11.51 -13.10
N GLN A 41 -2.40 11.18 -13.19
CA GLN A 41 -1.33 12.15 -13.45
C GLN A 41 -1.55 12.89 -14.78
N ALA A 42 -1.92 12.18 -15.85
CA ALA A 42 -2.21 12.77 -17.16
C ALA A 42 -3.39 13.74 -17.12
N VAL A 43 -4.39 13.47 -16.27
CA VAL A 43 -5.52 14.37 -16.03
C VAL A 43 -5.10 15.59 -15.21
N VAL A 44 -4.21 15.43 -14.22
CA VAL A 44 -3.77 16.54 -13.35
C VAL A 44 -2.82 17.51 -14.05
N ASN A 45 -1.92 17.03 -14.91
CA ASN A 45 -0.86 17.83 -15.52
C ASN A 45 -1.35 19.11 -16.26
N PRO A 46 -2.47 19.08 -17.02
CA PRO A 46 -2.98 20.26 -17.73
C PRO A 46 -3.57 21.37 -16.84
N PHE A 47 -3.89 21.08 -15.57
CA PHE A 47 -4.48 22.08 -14.65
C PHE A 47 -3.47 23.11 -14.11
N GLY A 48 -2.21 23.03 -14.55
CA GLY A 48 -1.18 24.02 -14.22
C GLY A 48 -0.47 23.75 -12.89
N THR A 49 0.46 24.65 -12.57
CA THR A 49 1.44 24.45 -11.48
C THR A 49 0.81 24.41 -10.09
N GLN A 50 -0.27 25.16 -9.86
CA GLN A 50 -0.98 25.18 -8.57
C GLN A 50 -1.69 23.85 -8.29
N ALA A 51 -2.39 23.29 -9.28
CA ALA A 51 -3.05 21.99 -9.15
C ALA A 51 -2.02 20.87 -8.95
N LEU A 52 -0.89 20.93 -9.66
CA LEU A 52 0.21 19.97 -9.48
C LEU A 52 0.84 20.05 -8.08
N ALA A 53 0.99 21.25 -7.53
CA ALA A 53 1.49 21.44 -6.17
C ALA A 53 0.55 20.85 -5.11
N GLY A 54 -0.76 21.07 -5.25
CA GLY A 54 -1.79 20.46 -4.42
C GLY A 54 -1.78 18.93 -4.50
N TYR A 55 -1.72 18.38 -5.71
CA TYR A 55 -1.62 16.95 -5.93
C TYR A 55 -0.35 16.34 -5.31
N ALA A 56 0.81 16.98 -5.50
CA ALA A 56 2.07 16.52 -4.91
C ALA A 56 2.04 16.53 -3.38
N ALA A 57 1.39 17.52 -2.76
CA ALA A 57 1.16 17.56 -1.32
C ALA A 57 0.29 16.39 -0.86
N THR A 58 -0.84 16.15 -1.54
CA THR A 58 -1.73 15.01 -1.25
C THR A 58 -1.02 13.66 -1.36
N MET A 59 -0.23 13.46 -2.42
CA MET A 59 0.53 12.21 -2.62
C MET A 59 1.53 11.95 -1.49
N ARG A 60 2.16 12.99 -0.92
CA ARG A 60 3.07 12.82 0.24
C ARG A 60 2.31 12.30 1.47
N VAL A 61 1.13 12.84 1.71
CA VAL A 61 0.27 12.42 2.82
C VAL A 61 -0.20 10.98 2.61
N GLU A 62 -0.69 10.67 1.41
CA GLU A 62 -1.10 9.31 1.04
C GLU A 62 0.02 8.30 1.27
N ASN A 63 1.24 8.60 0.82
CA ASN A 63 2.39 7.69 0.94
C ASN A 63 2.70 7.32 2.40
N VAL A 64 2.57 8.27 3.35
CA VAL A 64 2.80 8.01 4.77
C VAL A 64 1.82 6.97 5.32
N PHE A 65 0.53 7.12 5.01
CA PHE A 65 -0.49 6.19 5.47
C PHE A 65 -0.43 4.86 4.72
N SER A 66 -0.18 4.89 3.40
CA SER A 66 -0.03 3.71 2.56
C SER A 66 1.09 2.78 3.06
N LEU A 67 2.20 3.35 3.55
CA LEU A 67 3.31 2.59 4.11
C LEU A 67 2.91 1.70 5.30
N ILE A 68 1.97 2.14 6.13
CA ILE A 68 1.48 1.37 7.28
C ILE A 68 0.77 0.10 6.80
N PHE A 69 -0.15 0.24 5.85
CA PHE A 69 -0.89 -0.89 5.29
C PHE A 69 0.02 -1.88 4.56
N VAL A 70 0.98 -1.38 3.78
CA VAL A 70 1.99 -2.22 3.11
C VAL A 70 2.84 -2.97 4.14
N SER A 71 3.21 -2.31 5.24
CA SER A 71 4.01 -2.92 6.32
C SER A 71 3.26 -4.06 7.02
N ILE A 72 1.96 -3.90 7.26
CA ILE A 72 1.11 -4.96 7.83
C ILE A 72 1.06 -6.16 6.86
N GLY A 73 0.83 -5.93 5.57
CA GLY A 73 0.86 -6.99 4.55
C GLY A 73 2.20 -7.73 4.50
N ASN A 74 3.31 -6.98 4.53
CA ASN A 74 4.68 -7.53 4.54
C ASN A 74 4.99 -8.34 5.80
N ALA A 75 4.37 -8.04 6.94
CA ALA A 75 4.50 -8.83 8.17
C ALA A 75 3.62 -10.10 8.14
N VAL A 76 2.41 -10.01 7.56
CA VAL A 76 1.46 -11.11 7.49
C VAL A 76 1.95 -12.20 6.53
N SER A 77 2.53 -11.85 5.38
CA SER A 77 3.00 -12.82 4.38
C SER A 77 3.97 -13.89 4.94
N PRO A 78 5.09 -13.56 5.60
CA PRO A 78 5.98 -14.54 6.22
C PRO A 78 5.31 -15.23 7.42
N PHE A 79 4.49 -14.53 8.21
CA PHE A 79 3.74 -15.14 9.32
C PHE A 79 2.84 -16.27 8.83
N VAL A 80 2.08 -16.05 7.76
CA VAL A 80 1.22 -17.07 7.15
C VAL A 80 2.07 -18.21 6.59
N SER A 81 3.13 -17.90 5.84
CA SER A 81 4.02 -18.89 5.23
C SER A 81 4.64 -19.84 6.27
N GLN A 82 5.15 -19.28 7.38
CA GLN A 82 5.75 -20.06 8.47
C GLN A 82 4.71 -20.93 9.20
N ASN A 83 3.53 -20.38 9.52
CA ASN A 83 2.49 -21.14 10.20
C ASN A 83 1.86 -22.21 9.30
N LEU A 84 1.77 -21.95 7.99
CA LEU A 84 1.32 -22.92 7.00
C LEU A 84 2.30 -24.09 6.90
N GLY A 85 3.61 -23.81 6.80
CA GLY A 85 4.66 -24.84 6.81
C GLY A 85 4.67 -25.68 8.10
N ALA A 86 4.26 -25.10 9.23
CA ALA A 86 4.12 -25.80 10.51
C ALA A 86 2.76 -26.48 10.73
N GLY A 87 1.84 -26.44 9.76
CA GLY A 87 0.48 -27.00 9.87
C GLY A 87 -0.45 -26.28 10.86
N LYS A 88 -0.08 -25.07 11.32
CA LYS A 88 -0.79 -24.32 12.38
C LYS A 88 -1.87 -23.39 11.79
N ILE A 89 -2.83 -23.94 11.05
CA ILE A 89 -3.88 -23.15 10.36
C ILE A 89 -4.71 -22.28 11.31
N ASN A 90 -4.96 -22.74 12.54
CA ASN A 90 -5.68 -21.96 13.54
C ASN A 90 -4.94 -20.66 13.92
N ARG A 91 -3.60 -20.65 13.89
CA ARG A 91 -2.80 -19.44 14.13
C ARG A 91 -2.87 -18.48 12.95
N ILE A 92 -2.92 -18.99 11.73
CA ILE A 92 -3.13 -18.18 10.51
C ILE A 92 -4.41 -17.37 10.63
N LYS A 93 -5.54 -18.02 10.97
CA LYS A 93 -6.84 -17.34 11.12
C LYS A 93 -6.81 -16.26 12.20
N LYS A 94 -6.18 -16.52 13.34
CA LYS A 94 -6.04 -15.54 14.44
C LYS A 94 -5.18 -14.35 14.03
N GLY A 95 -4.01 -14.60 13.43
CA GLY A 95 -3.10 -13.54 12.99
C GLY A 95 -3.71 -12.69 11.89
N TYR A 96 -4.40 -13.29 10.92
CA TYR A 96 -5.09 -12.56 9.86
C TYR A 96 -6.20 -11.65 10.40
N ARG A 97 -7.01 -12.13 11.35
CA ARG A 97 -8.03 -11.29 12.01
C ARG A 97 -7.42 -10.13 12.79
N ALA A 98 -6.29 -10.36 13.47
CA ALA A 98 -5.58 -9.30 14.17
C ALA A 98 -5.02 -8.26 13.20
N ALA A 99 -4.45 -8.69 12.06
CA ALA A 99 -3.98 -7.79 11.01
C ALA A 99 -5.13 -6.95 10.42
N LEU A 100 -6.28 -7.58 10.11
CA LEU A 100 -7.46 -6.85 9.64
C LEU A 100 -7.96 -5.81 10.66
N LEU A 101 -7.95 -6.15 11.94
CA LEU A 101 -8.34 -5.21 13.00
C LEU A 101 -7.35 -4.04 13.07
N LEU A 102 -6.04 -4.30 12.96
CA LEU A 102 -5.03 -3.25 12.88
C LEU A 102 -5.23 -2.37 11.65
N ASP A 103 -5.45 -2.95 10.46
CA ASP A 103 -5.73 -2.20 9.23
C ASP A 103 -6.93 -1.27 9.42
N VAL A 104 -8.06 -1.77 9.95
CA VAL A 104 -9.25 -0.96 10.19
C VAL A 104 -8.97 0.15 11.22
N CYS A 105 -8.28 -0.16 12.31
CA CYS A 105 -7.92 0.84 13.31
C CYS A 105 -7.04 1.96 12.71
N PHE A 106 -6.03 1.59 11.92
CA PHE A 106 -5.16 2.56 11.26
C PHE A 106 -5.89 3.34 10.16
N ALA A 107 -6.83 2.74 9.45
CA ALA A 107 -7.67 3.44 8.48
C ALA A 107 -8.55 4.49 9.14
N VAL A 108 -9.21 4.15 10.26
CA VAL A 108 -10.01 5.11 11.05
C VAL A 108 -9.11 6.21 11.62
N LEU A 109 -7.95 5.86 12.15
CA LEU A 109 -6.99 6.85 12.66
C LEU A 109 -6.50 7.80 11.57
N ALA A 110 -6.14 7.27 10.40
CA ALA A 110 -5.71 8.06 9.24
C ALA A 110 -6.82 9.02 8.79
N PHE A 111 -8.07 8.54 8.71
CA PHE A 111 -9.23 9.36 8.38
C PHE A 111 -9.40 10.52 9.36
N VAL A 112 -9.38 10.24 10.67
CA VAL A 112 -9.50 11.28 11.70
C VAL A 112 -8.36 12.29 11.63
N ILE A 113 -7.12 11.85 11.45
CA ILE A 113 -5.95 12.74 11.34
C ILE A 113 -6.07 13.65 10.10
N ILE A 114 -6.45 13.08 8.94
CA ILE A 114 -6.58 13.84 7.70
C ILE A 114 -7.68 14.90 7.84
N GLU A 115 -8.86 14.54 8.35
CA GLU A 115 -9.98 15.49 8.53
C GLU A 115 -9.65 16.60 9.54
N THR A 116 -9.08 16.23 10.70
CA THR A 116 -8.78 17.20 11.77
C THR A 116 -7.58 18.10 11.45
N MET A 117 -6.61 17.62 10.67
CA MET A 117 -5.35 18.34 10.41
C MET A 117 -5.19 18.81 8.96
N HIS A 118 -6.23 18.77 8.12
CA HIS A 118 -6.15 19.16 6.71
C HIS A 118 -5.55 20.57 6.50
N THR A 119 -5.83 21.51 7.40
CA THR A 119 -5.29 22.88 7.37
C THR A 119 -3.81 22.93 7.72
N GLN A 120 -3.35 22.12 8.67
CA GLN A 120 -1.92 22.06 9.03
C GLN A 120 -1.11 21.33 7.95
N ILE A 121 -1.65 20.22 7.42
CA ILE A 121 -1.04 19.44 6.35
C ILE A 121 -0.88 20.29 5.08
N SER A 122 -1.93 21.01 4.68
CA SER A 122 -1.85 21.92 3.53
C SER A 122 -0.82 23.03 3.76
N SER A 123 -0.73 23.61 4.96
CA SER A 123 0.29 24.63 5.28
C SER A 123 1.73 24.09 5.30
N LEU A 124 1.93 22.85 5.74
CA LEU A 124 3.23 22.20 5.84
C LEU A 124 3.80 21.83 4.46
N PHE A 125 2.93 21.48 3.51
CA PHE A 125 3.34 21.02 2.19
C PHE A 125 3.19 22.05 1.07
N LEU A 126 2.33 23.07 1.22
CA LEU A 126 2.16 24.16 0.24
C LEU A 126 2.89 25.45 0.64
N GLY A 127 3.39 25.56 1.88
CA GLY A 127 3.95 26.79 2.41
C GLY A 127 2.89 27.87 2.69
N LYS A 128 3.27 28.89 3.47
CA LYS A 128 2.38 29.95 3.98
C LYS A 128 1.69 30.78 2.87
N ASP A 129 2.19 30.72 1.64
CA ASP A 129 1.68 31.48 0.49
C ASP A 129 0.58 30.74 -0.30
N GLY A 130 0.45 29.41 -0.15
CA GLY A 130 -0.60 28.62 -0.81
C GLY A 130 -1.97 28.74 -0.15
N THR A 131 -2.02 29.14 1.13
CA THR A 131 -3.26 29.33 1.89
C THR A 131 -4.05 30.56 1.43
N ALA A 132 -3.39 31.57 0.88
CA ALA A 132 -4.06 32.78 0.38
C ALA A 132 -4.86 32.53 -0.92
N ILE A 133 -4.47 31.55 -1.73
CA ILE A 133 -5.02 31.31 -3.07
C ILE A 133 -6.18 30.30 -3.05
N SER A 134 -6.19 29.38 -2.07
CA SER A 134 -7.32 28.47 -1.86
C SER A 134 -8.53 29.16 -1.22
N VAL A 135 -8.32 30.20 -0.40
CA VAL A 135 -9.41 31.00 0.19
C VAL A 135 -9.99 32.01 -0.80
N SER A 136 -9.24 32.47 -1.82
CA SER A 136 -9.75 33.39 -2.85
C SER A 136 -10.54 32.72 -3.97
N SER A 137 -10.38 31.41 -4.17
CA SER A 137 -11.08 30.67 -5.24
C SER A 137 -12.47 30.14 -4.83
N VAL A 138 -12.83 30.31 -3.55
CA VAL A 138 -14.13 29.92 -2.97
C VAL A 138 -15.03 31.15 -2.72
N ARG A 139 -14.68 32.31 -3.25
CA ARG A 139 -15.49 33.53 -3.16
C ARG A 139 -15.84 34.10 -4.53
#